data_AF-A0A828Z297-F1
#
_entry.id   AF-A0A828Z297-F1
#
_cell.length_a   1.000
_cell.length_b   1.000
_cell.length_c   1.000
_cell.angle_alpha   90.00
_cell.angle_beta   90.00
_cell.angle_gamma   90.00
#
_symmetry.space_group_name_H-M   'P 1'
#
loop_
_entity.id
_entity.type
_entity.pdbx_description
1 polymer ?
#
loop_
_entity_poly.entity_id
_entity_poly.type
_entity_poly.pdbx_seq_one_letter_code
_entity_poly.pdbx_strand_id
1 'polypeptide(L)'
;MSPKQLIQETLKYFGKDRRLLKKIIQGFSFDGKKTNEWKKRIKTCTTHPFTIRNNIIDWNVKCIRDKNYRQIQWDYLGDLSWNIKILLNSNIQSGYDWDKKLAIKCQEARIFEIYVNYIIPAYTINLYYIVYNKKENYYEFGKIIKTEKHEKRIIKNITKLFDTLGYFHVSEELASKKYKGLFSDCNSEGNASLFDCLFSDIYGYQIGIEKFSDPNHVSLHPTGAIIHWHEYYDLKRNFLYREEYQHLKSKDVLLLTTDQTGHITKVNVRRDIGKLKHRGFELDILKVFKKRNSNLSQNSPKKS
;
A
#
# COMPACT_ATOMS: atom_id res chain seq x y z
N MET A 1 17.53 18.20 -5.20
CA MET A 1 17.38 17.16 -6.24
C MET A 1 16.23 17.58 -7.16
N SER A 2 16.32 17.34 -8.48
CA SER A 2 15.21 17.56 -9.42
C SER A 2 14.44 16.25 -9.69
N PRO A 3 13.20 16.30 -10.23
CA PRO A 3 12.46 15.09 -10.61
C PRO A 3 13.23 14.18 -11.57
N LYS A 4 13.94 14.76 -12.55
CA LYS A 4 14.77 14.01 -13.50
C LYS A 4 15.93 13.29 -12.81
N GLN A 5 16.58 13.97 -11.86
CA GLN A 5 17.65 13.36 -11.05
C GLN A 5 17.11 12.22 -10.18
N LEU A 6 15.95 12.41 -9.55
CA LEU A 6 15.30 11.36 -8.75
C LEU A 6 15.04 10.10 -9.58
N ILE A 7 14.47 10.24 -10.78
CA ILE A 7 14.18 9.12 -11.68
C ILE A 7 15.47 8.38 -12.06
N GLN A 8 16.51 9.13 -12.42
CA GLN A 8 17.82 8.55 -12.77
C GLN A 8 18.44 7.80 -11.60
N GLU A 9 18.42 8.36 -10.39
CA GLU A 9 18.89 7.67 -9.19
C GLU A 9 18.06 6.41 -8.90
N THR A 10 16.74 6.49 -9.02
CA THR A 10 15.86 5.34 -8.79
C THR A 10 16.19 4.20 -9.76
N LEU A 11 16.40 4.49 -11.05
CA LEU A 11 16.80 3.49 -12.05
C LEU A 11 18.14 2.81 -11.75
N LYS A 12 19.07 3.47 -11.06
CA LYS A 12 20.37 2.87 -10.68
C LYS A 12 20.23 1.76 -9.62
N TYR A 13 19.26 1.90 -8.72
CA TYR A 13 19.05 0.94 -7.62
C TYR A 13 17.95 -0.08 -7.92
N PHE A 14 16.89 0.37 -8.60
CA PHE A 14 15.67 -0.40 -8.85
C PHE A 14 15.49 -0.76 -10.33
N GLY A 15 16.55 -0.65 -11.11
CA GLY A 15 16.62 -1.20 -12.46
C GLY A 15 16.87 -2.71 -12.46
N LYS A 16 16.95 -3.29 -13.67
CA LYS A 16 17.24 -4.72 -13.87
C LYS A 16 18.58 -5.15 -13.22
N ASP A 17 19.57 -4.26 -13.20
CA ASP A 17 20.84 -4.49 -12.50
C ASP A 17 20.75 -4.04 -11.04
N ARG A 18 20.54 -5.00 -10.12
CA ARG A 18 20.44 -4.74 -8.68
C ARG A 18 21.80 -4.77 -7.96
N ARG A 19 22.96 -4.81 -8.65
CA ARG A 19 24.29 -4.91 -8.00
C ARG A 19 24.56 -3.76 -7.03
N LEU A 20 24.26 -2.54 -7.43
CA LEU A 20 24.46 -1.35 -6.59
C LEU A 20 23.55 -1.39 -5.36
N LEU A 21 22.29 -1.80 -5.55
CA LEU A 21 21.33 -1.97 -4.47
C LEU A 21 21.83 -2.98 -3.43
N LYS A 22 22.28 -4.16 -3.88
CA LYS A 22 22.83 -5.20 -3.00
C LYS A 22 23.99 -4.66 -2.17
N LYS A 23 24.92 -3.94 -2.81
CA LYS A 23 26.07 -3.33 -2.12
C LYS A 23 25.63 -2.34 -1.04
N ILE A 24 24.66 -1.47 -1.32
CA ILE A 24 24.14 -0.51 -0.34
C ILE A 24 23.48 -1.22 0.85
N ILE A 25 22.60 -2.19 0.59
CA ILE A 25 21.87 -2.92 1.63
C ILE A 25 22.82 -3.68 2.57
N GLN A 26 23.89 -4.28 2.04
CA GLN A 26 24.90 -4.95 2.86
C GLN A 26 25.59 -4.02 3.85
N GLY A 27 25.63 -2.72 3.56
CA GLY A 27 26.17 -1.68 4.44
C GLY A 27 25.17 -1.11 5.45
N PHE A 28 23.91 -1.58 5.47
CA PHE A 28 22.93 -1.09 6.42
C PHE A 28 23.24 -1.54 7.85
N SER A 29 23.01 -0.64 8.80
CA SER A 29 23.05 -0.92 10.24
C SER A 29 21.67 -0.68 10.82
N PHE A 30 21.15 -1.69 11.52
CA PHE A 30 19.84 -1.68 12.18
C PHE A 30 20.00 -1.67 13.71
N ASP A 31 20.80 -0.73 14.23
CA ASP A 31 21.08 -0.58 15.67
C ASP A 31 20.08 0.34 16.42
N GLY A 32 19.05 0.83 15.71
CA GLY A 32 18.01 1.71 16.27
C GLY A 32 18.44 3.16 16.53
N LYS A 33 19.72 3.52 16.34
CA LYS A 33 20.20 4.89 16.58
C LYS A 33 19.51 5.91 15.68
N LYS A 34 19.41 5.62 14.38
CA LYS A 34 18.70 6.46 13.41
C LYS A 34 17.24 6.68 13.81
N THR A 35 16.54 5.62 14.22
CA THR A 35 15.14 5.71 14.66
C THR A 35 14.99 6.61 15.88
N ASN A 36 15.90 6.51 16.86
CA ASN A 36 15.88 7.36 18.05
C ASN A 36 16.20 8.83 17.74
N GLU A 37 17.12 9.09 16.81
CA GLU A 37 17.41 10.43 16.32
C GLU A 37 16.19 11.06 15.63
N TRP A 38 15.53 10.32 14.74
CA TRP A 38 14.29 10.77 14.11
C TRP A 38 13.19 11.03 15.12
N LYS A 39 13.00 10.16 16.12
CA LYS A 39 12.05 10.42 17.22
C LYS A 39 12.30 11.76 17.91
N LYS A 40 13.57 12.12 18.17
CA LYS A 40 13.92 13.41 18.78
C LYS A 40 13.55 14.57 17.85
N ARG A 41 13.90 14.49 16.56
CA ARG A 41 13.59 15.52 15.56
C ARG A 41 12.08 15.73 15.41
N ILE A 42 11.29 14.65 15.30
CA ILE A 42 9.83 14.74 15.17
C ILE A 42 9.18 15.37 16.41
N LYS A 43 9.67 15.03 17.61
CA LYS A 43 9.20 15.66 18.87
C LYS A 43 9.41 17.18 18.93
N THR A 44 10.38 17.72 18.19
CA THR A 44 10.54 19.20 18.09
C THR A 44 9.52 19.85 17.16
N CYS A 45 8.89 19.07 16.27
CA CYS A 45 7.93 19.58 15.28
C CYS A 45 6.48 19.46 15.74
N THR A 46 6.18 18.50 16.61
CA THR A 46 4.82 18.23 17.09
C THR A 46 4.82 17.55 18.46
N THR A 47 3.78 17.82 19.24
CA THR A 47 3.45 17.11 20.48
C THR A 47 2.48 15.95 20.25
N HIS A 48 1.98 15.79 19.02
CA HIS A 48 1.01 14.75 18.69
C HIS A 48 1.63 13.35 18.74
N PRO A 49 0.83 12.31 19.07
CA PRO A 49 1.30 10.94 19.07
C PRO A 49 1.81 10.53 17.69
N PHE A 50 2.94 9.84 17.65
CA PHE A 50 3.50 9.31 16.43
C PHE A 50 4.21 7.98 16.63
N THR A 51 4.34 7.21 15.56
CA THR A 51 5.16 5.99 15.50
C THR A 51 6.08 6.03 14.29
N ILE A 52 7.16 5.26 14.36
CA ILE A 52 8.11 5.06 13.27
C ILE A 52 8.22 3.55 13.05
N ARG A 53 7.97 3.07 11.83
CA ARG A 53 8.03 1.65 11.47
C ARG A 53 9.00 1.44 10.31
N ASN A 54 9.79 0.38 10.41
CA ASN A 54 10.66 -0.08 9.32
C ASN A 54 9.88 -1.08 8.47
N ASN A 55 9.99 -1.00 7.15
CA ASN A 55 9.19 -1.85 6.25
C ASN A 55 10.02 -2.95 5.55
N ILE A 56 11.34 -2.99 5.78
CA ILE A 56 12.18 -4.13 5.35
C ILE A 56 11.75 -5.38 6.12
N ILE A 57 11.63 -6.51 5.41
CA ILE A 57 11.25 -7.79 6.01
C ILE A 57 12.23 -8.17 7.14
N ASP A 58 11.70 -8.49 8.32
CA ASP A 58 12.49 -8.81 9.53
C ASP A 58 13.53 -9.92 9.30
N TRP A 59 13.19 -10.91 8.48
CA TRP A 59 14.14 -11.96 8.07
C TRP A 59 15.37 -11.38 7.38
N ASN A 60 15.17 -10.47 6.43
CA ASN A 60 16.28 -9.82 5.71
C ASN A 60 17.07 -8.92 6.65
N VAL A 61 16.42 -8.19 7.56
CA VAL A 61 17.08 -7.38 8.60
C VAL A 61 18.01 -8.26 9.46
N LYS A 62 17.53 -9.43 9.90
CA LYS A 62 18.32 -10.40 10.65
C LYS A 62 19.54 -10.87 9.85
N CYS A 63 19.33 -11.29 8.59
CA CYS A 63 20.43 -11.73 7.72
C CYS A 63 21.48 -10.62 7.49
N ILE A 64 21.07 -9.36 7.34
CA ILE A 64 22.00 -8.22 7.18
C ILE A 64 22.81 -8.01 8.46
N ARG A 65 22.14 -7.99 9.63
CA ARG A 65 22.80 -7.81 10.93
C ARG A 65 23.81 -8.91 11.23
N ASP A 66 23.45 -10.15 10.93
CA ASP A 66 24.27 -11.33 11.17
C ASP A 66 25.31 -11.56 10.04
N LYS A 67 25.38 -10.65 9.05
CA LYS A 67 26.22 -10.74 7.84
C LYS A 67 26.04 -12.03 7.03
N ASN A 68 24.87 -12.66 7.14
CA ASN A 68 24.51 -13.89 6.44
C ASN A 68 23.83 -13.58 5.09
N TYR A 69 24.54 -12.91 4.20
CA TYR A 69 23.99 -12.38 2.95
C TYR A 69 23.53 -13.46 1.95
N ARG A 70 23.96 -14.71 2.14
CA ARG A 70 23.56 -15.85 1.29
C ARG A 70 22.11 -16.26 1.52
N GLN A 71 21.53 -15.93 2.67
CA GLN A 71 20.13 -16.25 3.02
C GLN A 71 19.14 -15.14 2.66
N ILE A 72 19.62 -14.01 2.12
CA ILE A 72 18.76 -12.91 1.69
C ILE A 72 18.11 -13.27 0.36
N GLN A 73 16.79 -13.19 0.32
CA GLN A 73 16.03 -13.27 -0.93
C GLN A 73 16.07 -11.89 -1.59
N TRP A 74 17.05 -11.68 -2.46
CA TRP A 74 17.29 -10.36 -3.08
C TRP A 74 16.17 -9.87 -4.00
N ASP A 75 15.29 -10.77 -4.42
CA ASP A 75 14.11 -10.48 -5.22
C ASP A 75 12.85 -10.24 -4.35
N TYR A 76 12.98 -10.41 -3.03
CA TYR A 76 11.93 -10.24 -2.03
C TYR A 76 12.52 -9.59 -0.77
N LEU A 77 13.02 -8.36 -0.91
CA LEU A 77 13.60 -7.60 0.17
C LEU A 77 12.54 -7.01 1.11
N GLY A 78 11.34 -6.80 0.57
CA GLY A 78 10.33 -5.92 1.12
C GLY A 78 10.61 -4.47 0.76
N ASP A 79 9.80 -3.59 1.35
CA ASP A 79 9.87 -2.16 1.10
C ASP A 79 11.20 -1.58 1.62
N LEU A 80 11.98 -0.98 0.74
CA LEU A 80 13.21 -0.26 1.10
C LEU A 80 12.90 1.16 1.58
N SER A 81 11.88 1.25 2.42
CA SER A 81 11.40 2.45 3.07
C SER A 81 11.06 2.21 4.53
N TRP A 82 10.85 3.30 5.23
CA TRP A 82 10.26 3.33 6.55
C TRP A 82 9.21 4.44 6.57
N ASN A 83 8.27 4.37 7.50
CA ASN A 83 7.21 5.34 7.59
C ASN A 83 7.07 5.92 8.99
N ILE A 84 6.61 7.17 9.03
CA ILE A 84 6.21 7.89 10.23
C ILE A 84 4.70 8.07 10.14
N LYS A 85 3.95 7.59 11.14
CA LYS A 85 2.52 7.91 11.28
C LYS A 85 2.35 8.89 12.42
N ILE A 86 1.68 10.01 12.16
CA ILE A 86 1.35 11.05 13.14
C ILE A 86 -0.16 11.16 13.22
N LEU A 87 -0.71 11.10 14.43
CA LEU A 87 -2.15 11.28 14.66
C LEU A 87 -2.46 12.78 14.72
N LEU A 88 -3.34 13.27 13.84
CA LEU A 88 -3.68 14.68 13.71
C LEU A 88 -4.76 15.16 14.69
N ASN A 89 -5.53 14.23 15.29
CA ASN A 89 -6.53 14.56 16.30
C ASN A 89 -5.87 15.20 17.53
N SER A 90 -6.24 16.45 17.87
CA SER A 90 -5.66 17.21 19.00
C SER A 90 -6.01 16.63 20.37
N ASN A 91 -7.14 15.93 20.47
CA ASN A 91 -7.72 15.50 21.76
C ASN A 91 -7.18 14.15 22.24
N ILE A 92 -6.22 13.56 21.53
CA ILE A 92 -5.72 12.21 21.78
C ILE A 92 -4.22 12.27 22.04
N GLN A 93 -3.82 11.75 23.20
CA GLN A 93 -2.42 11.80 23.69
C GLN A 93 -1.65 10.49 23.46
N SER A 94 -2.28 9.45 22.93
CA SER A 94 -1.63 8.17 22.61
C SER A 94 -2.14 7.61 21.28
N GLY A 95 -1.24 7.01 20.50
CA GLY A 95 -1.59 6.35 19.22
C GLY A 95 -2.21 4.96 19.39
N TYR A 96 -2.28 4.42 20.62
CA TYR A 96 -2.61 3.00 20.86
C TYR A 96 -1.78 2.09 19.93
N ASP A 97 -2.39 1.06 19.34
CA ASP A 97 -1.77 0.17 18.35
C ASP A 97 -1.99 0.64 16.90
N TRP A 98 -2.53 1.84 16.70
CA TRP A 98 -2.96 2.37 15.40
C TRP A 98 -4.02 1.49 14.72
N ASP A 99 -4.94 0.97 15.53
CA ASP A 99 -5.92 -0.07 15.19
C ASP A 99 -7.38 0.41 15.39
N LYS A 100 -8.34 -0.52 15.42
CA LYS A 100 -9.75 -0.19 15.72
C LYS A 100 -9.95 0.55 17.03
N LYS A 101 -9.15 0.31 18.07
CA LYS A 101 -9.31 1.02 19.35
C LYS A 101 -9.07 2.51 19.16
N LEU A 102 -8.04 2.86 18.40
CA LEU A 102 -7.76 4.25 18.04
C LEU A 102 -8.92 4.85 17.23
N ALA A 103 -9.37 4.15 16.18
CA ALA A 103 -10.47 4.62 15.33
C ALA A 103 -11.75 4.87 16.14
N ILE A 104 -12.12 3.93 17.03
CA ILE A 104 -13.26 4.05 17.94
C ILE A 104 -13.12 5.26 18.86
N LYS A 105 -11.93 5.46 19.44
CA LYS A 105 -11.69 6.54 20.40
C LYS A 105 -11.75 7.91 19.75
N CYS A 106 -11.25 8.03 18.52
CA CYS A 106 -11.27 9.26 17.76
C CYS A 106 -12.61 9.53 17.06
N GLN A 107 -13.47 8.51 16.93
CA GLN A 107 -14.59 8.41 15.97
C GLN A 107 -14.09 8.41 14.51
N GLU A 108 -13.20 9.34 14.17
CA GLU A 108 -12.42 9.42 12.95
C GLU A 108 -10.96 9.70 13.33
N ALA A 109 -10.09 8.70 13.20
CA ALA A 109 -8.65 8.85 13.42
C ALA A 109 -8.00 9.42 12.16
N ARG A 110 -7.48 10.64 12.25
CA ARG A 110 -6.91 11.39 11.11
C ARG A 110 -5.40 11.22 11.12
N ILE A 111 -4.84 10.63 10.08
CA ILE A 111 -3.46 10.16 10.03
C ILE A 111 -2.67 10.94 8.99
N PHE A 112 -1.53 11.47 9.43
CA PHE A 112 -0.48 11.96 8.56
C PHE A 112 0.64 10.94 8.50
N GLU A 113 0.72 10.24 7.37
CA GLU A 113 1.75 9.25 7.11
C GLU A 113 2.80 9.80 6.15
N ILE A 114 4.06 9.55 6.47
CA ILE A 114 5.22 9.97 5.70
C ILE A 114 6.03 8.74 5.37
N TYR A 115 6.18 8.40 4.10
CA TYR A 115 7.06 7.35 3.64
C TYR A 115 8.42 7.95 3.31
N VAL A 116 9.49 7.31 3.76
CA VAL A 116 10.87 7.78 3.61
C VAL A 116 11.72 6.64 3.07
N ASN A 117 12.40 6.87 1.95
CA ASN A 117 13.27 5.85 1.36
C ASN A 117 14.58 5.72 2.16
N TYR A 118 15.13 4.50 2.27
CA TYR A 118 16.38 4.28 3.00
C TYR A 118 17.65 4.69 2.23
N ILE A 119 17.59 4.72 0.91
CA ILE A 119 18.75 4.82 0.02
C ILE A 119 18.84 6.22 -0.58
N ILE A 120 17.75 6.65 -1.22
CA ILE A 120 17.61 7.94 -1.84
C ILE A 120 16.97 8.87 -0.81
N PRO A 121 17.51 10.08 -0.57
CA PRO A 121 16.94 11.03 0.37
C PRO A 121 15.65 11.64 -0.22
N ALA A 122 14.59 10.83 -0.23
CA ALA A 122 13.30 11.15 -0.81
C ALA A 122 12.19 10.69 0.14
N TYR A 123 11.09 11.42 0.14
CA TYR A 123 9.92 11.11 0.95
C TYR A 123 8.63 11.49 0.22
N THR A 124 7.53 10.87 0.63
CA THR A 124 6.18 11.27 0.21
C THR A 124 5.23 11.28 1.39
N ILE A 125 4.09 11.95 1.23
CA ILE A 125 3.05 12.14 2.23
C ILE A 125 1.76 11.46 1.78
N ASN A 126 1.13 10.70 2.69
CA ASN A 126 -0.24 10.22 2.56
C ASN A 126 -1.08 10.78 3.73
N LEU A 127 -2.20 11.42 3.42
CA LEU A 127 -3.13 11.98 4.40
C LEU A 127 -4.45 11.24 4.30
N TYR A 128 -4.79 10.46 5.33
CA TYR A 128 -5.96 9.60 5.32
C TYR A 128 -6.59 9.49 6.70
N TYR A 129 -7.84 9.08 6.76
CA TYR A 129 -8.55 8.80 8.00
C TYR A 129 -8.87 7.31 8.13
N ILE A 130 -9.10 6.88 9.38
CA ILE A 130 -9.59 5.55 9.73
C ILE A 130 -10.83 5.71 10.62
N VAL A 131 -11.93 5.08 10.24
CA VAL A 131 -13.15 4.93 11.04
C VAL A 131 -13.42 3.44 11.25
N TYR A 132 -14.03 3.09 12.38
CA TYR A 132 -14.50 1.73 12.63
C TYR A 132 -15.99 1.73 12.98
N ASN A 133 -16.80 1.06 12.16
CA ASN A 133 -18.22 0.89 12.43
C ASN A 133 -18.43 -0.36 13.31
N LYS A 134 -18.77 -0.13 14.58
CA LYS A 134 -19.00 -1.22 15.55
C LYS A 134 -20.27 -2.03 15.28
N LYS A 135 -21.29 -1.42 14.67
CA LYS A 135 -22.59 -2.06 14.42
C LYS A 135 -22.45 -3.10 13.31
N GLU A 136 -21.67 -2.75 12.28
CA GLU A 136 -21.53 -3.56 11.06
C GLU A 136 -20.14 -4.21 10.94
N ASN A 137 -19.27 -4.03 11.94
CA ASN A 137 -17.94 -4.63 12.05
C ASN A 137 -17.06 -4.45 10.80
N TYR A 138 -16.88 -3.21 10.36
CA TYR A 138 -15.98 -2.88 9.27
C TYR A 138 -15.12 -1.66 9.58
N TYR A 139 -13.98 -1.58 8.89
CA TYR A 139 -13.14 -0.39 8.81
C TYR A 139 -13.50 0.43 7.59
N GLU A 140 -13.45 1.75 7.71
CA GLU A 140 -13.45 2.68 6.57
C GLU A 140 -12.14 3.47 6.57
N PHE A 141 -11.46 3.47 5.44
CA PHE A 141 -10.26 4.24 5.17
C PHE A 141 -10.58 5.25 4.07
N GLY A 142 -10.20 6.52 4.23
CA GLY A 142 -10.50 7.53 3.22
C GLY A 142 -9.51 8.68 3.20
N LYS A 143 -9.42 9.38 2.06
CA LYS A 143 -8.49 10.50 1.90
C LYS A 143 -8.94 11.71 2.71
N ILE A 144 -8.02 12.39 3.38
CA ILE A 144 -8.30 13.69 4.01
C ILE A 144 -8.29 14.77 2.92
N ILE A 145 -9.46 15.28 2.56
CA ILE A 145 -9.61 16.32 1.52
C ILE A 145 -9.46 17.73 2.12
N LYS A 146 -9.88 17.92 3.37
CA LYS A 146 -9.81 19.20 4.08
C LYS A 146 -9.03 19.04 5.38
N THR A 147 -8.00 19.86 5.54
CA THR A 147 -7.18 19.92 6.74
C THR A 147 -7.52 21.15 7.58
N GLU A 148 -7.55 20.96 8.89
CA GLU A 148 -7.76 22.03 9.86
C GLU A 148 -6.48 22.86 10.06
N LYS A 149 -6.63 24.03 10.69
CA LYS A 149 -5.51 24.99 10.85
C LYS A 149 -4.34 24.39 11.63
N HIS A 150 -4.60 23.63 12.69
CA HIS A 150 -3.55 22.99 13.48
C HIS A 150 -2.88 21.85 12.69
N GLU A 151 -3.64 21.06 11.93
CA GLU A 151 -3.11 19.99 11.08
C GLU A 151 -2.15 20.54 10.03
N LYS A 152 -2.54 21.63 9.35
CA LYS A 152 -1.69 22.34 8.39
C LYS A 152 -0.37 22.79 9.02
N ARG A 153 -0.39 23.23 10.29
CA ARG A 153 0.82 23.64 11.02
C ARG A 153 1.76 22.45 11.26
N ILE A 154 1.21 21.30 11.69
CA ILE A 154 1.99 20.07 11.90
C ILE A 154 2.61 19.61 10.59
N ILE A 155 1.80 19.51 9.53
CA ILE A 155 2.25 19.10 8.20
C ILE A 155 3.39 20.01 7.72
N LYS A 156 3.21 21.33 7.80
CA LYS A 156 4.24 22.32 7.41
C LYS A 156 5.53 22.22 8.24
N ASN A 157 5.42 22.01 9.54
CA ASN A 157 6.60 21.88 10.41
C ASN A 157 7.42 20.63 10.05
N ILE A 158 6.73 19.53 9.79
CA ILE A 158 7.37 18.27 9.42
C ILE A 158 7.95 18.35 8.01
N THR A 159 7.24 18.90 7.02
CA THR A 159 7.80 19.07 5.67
C THR A 159 9.05 19.94 5.70
N LYS A 160 9.02 21.06 6.44
CA LYS A 160 10.18 21.93 6.62
C LYS A 160 11.37 21.20 7.26
N LEU A 161 11.12 20.29 8.21
CA LEU A 161 12.17 19.45 8.79
C LEU A 161 12.82 18.59 7.70
N PHE A 162 12.04 17.90 6.86
CA PHE A 162 12.59 17.10 5.76
C PHE A 162 13.36 17.95 4.75
N ASP A 163 12.82 19.12 4.38
CA ASP A 163 13.50 20.07 3.48
C ASP A 163 14.86 20.50 4.03
N THR A 164 14.91 20.84 5.32
CA THR A 164 16.15 21.26 6.01
C THR A 164 17.19 20.14 6.04
N LEU A 165 16.74 18.87 6.01
CA LEU A 165 17.59 17.70 5.97
C LEU A 165 17.97 17.28 4.54
N GLY A 166 17.57 18.06 3.54
CA GLY A 166 17.91 17.82 2.14
C GLY A 166 17.13 16.69 1.49
N TYR A 167 16.00 16.26 2.08
CA TYR A 167 15.14 15.26 1.46
C TYR A 167 14.29 15.88 0.34
N PHE A 168 14.11 15.12 -0.74
CA PHE A 168 13.26 15.52 -1.85
C PHE A 168 11.82 15.03 -1.64
N HIS A 169 10.86 15.96 -1.67
CA HIS A 169 9.44 15.62 -1.62
C HIS A 169 8.97 15.10 -2.99
N VAL A 170 8.54 13.84 -3.03
CA VAL A 170 7.93 13.20 -4.20
C VAL A 170 6.43 13.42 -4.12
N SER A 171 5.87 14.19 -5.06
CA SER A 171 4.42 14.37 -5.14
C SER A 171 3.72 13.07 -5.52
N GLU A 172 2.44 12.92 -5.12
CA GLU A 172 1.59 11.80 -5.52
C GLU A 172 1.59 11.60 -7.05
N GLU A 173 1.43 12.69 -7.81
CA GLU A 173 1.48 12.65 -9.28
C GLU A 173 2.82 12.09 -9.82
N LEU A 174 3.94 12.49 -9.24
CA LEU A 174 5.25 11.99 -9.65
C LEU A 174 5.42 10.52 -9.25
N ALA A 175 5.06 10.18 -8.01
CA ALA A 175 5.19 8.85 -7.45
C ALA A 175 4.36 7.80 -8.24
N SER A 176 3.17 8.17 -8.72
CA SER A 176 2.31 7.29 -9.51
C SER A 176 2.81 7.02 -10.94
N LYS A 177 3.83 7.72 -11.44
CA LYS A 177 4.35 7.50 -12.79
C LYS A 177 5.08 6.17 -12.88
N LYS A 178 4.74 5.38 -13.90
CA LYS A 178 5.35 4.09 -14.22
C LYS A 178 6.48 4.23 -15.22
N TYR A 179 7.52 3.42 -15.07
CA TYR A 179 8.69 3.46 -15.94
C TYR A 179 9.09 2.04 -16.32
N LYS A 180 9.19 1.77 -17.64
CA LYS A 180 9.52 0.44 -18.19
C LYS A 180 10.77 -0.20 -17.58
N GLY A 181 11.76 0.61 -17.19
CA GLY A 181 13.02 0.13 -16.62
C GLY A 181 13.02 -0.07 -15.10
N LEU A 182 11.93 0.23 -14.40
CA LEU A 182 11.81 0.07 -12.95
C LEU A 182 11.13 -1.24 -12.58
N PHE A 183 11.66 -1.87 -11.54
CA PHE A 183 11.23 -3.15 -10.99
C PHE A 183 10.99 -3.02 -9.48
N SER A 184 10.02 -3.77 -8.98
CA SER A 184 9.75 -3.93 -7.55
C SER A 184 9.56 -5.42 -7.23
N ASP A 185 9.41 -5.76 -5.95
CA ASP A 185 9.25 -7.15 -5.52
C ASP A 185 7.89 -7.72 -5.99
N CYS A 186 6.85 -6.86 -6.07
CA CYS A 186 5.54 -7.17 -6.66
C CYS A 186 5.45 -6.92 -8.18
N ASN A 187 6.47 -6.32 -8.80
CA ASN A 187 6.48 -6.06 -10.24
C ASN A 187 7.83 -6.44 -10.88
N SER A 188 8.01 -7.75 -11.09
CA SER A 188 9.21 -8.36 -11.66
C SER A 188 9.28 -8.32 -13.19
N GLU A 189 8.17 -8.01 -13.86
CA GLU A 189 8.12 -7.84 -15.32
C GLU A 189 8.49 -6.41 -15.77
N GLY A 190 8.72 -5.51 -14.81
CA GLY A 190 9.07 -4.11 -15.03
C GLY A 190 7.84 -3.21 -15.13
N ASN A 191 8.05 -1.93 -15.46
CA ASN A 191 6.98 -0.93 -15.44
C ASN A 191 6.41 -0.64 -14.04
N ALA A 192 7.24 -0.80 -13.01
CA ALA A 192 6.91 -0.37 -11.66
C ALA A 192 6.76 1.16 -11.59
N SER A 193 5.92 1.62 -10.67
CA SER A 193 5.79 3.04 -10.35
C SER A 193 6.98 3.53 -9.53
N LEU A 194 7.22 4.85 -9.50
CA LEU A 194 8.20 5.41 -8.57
C LEU A 194 7.83 5.11 -7.12
N PHE A 195 6.53 5.08 -6.80
CA PHE A 195 6.04 4.73 -5.48
C PHE A 195 6.42 3.30 -5.10
N ASP A 196 6.20 2.34 -6.01
CA ASP A 196 6.51 0.92 -5.82
C ASP A 196 7.99 0.71 -5.49
N CYS A 197 8.87 1.44 -6.17
CA CYS A 197 10.32 1.33 -5.95
C CYS A 197 10.81 2.08 -4.71
N LEU A 198 10.30 3.29 -4.46
CA LEU A 198 10.83 4.17 -3.42
C LEU A 198 10.20 3.95 -2.05
N PHE A 199 8.94 3.51 -2.01
CA PHE A 199 8.14 3.56 -0.79
C PHE A 199 7.48 2.23 -0.47
N SER A 200 6.48 1.80 -1.23
CA SER A 200 5.85 0.51 -1.00
C SER A 200 5.22 0.00 -2.28
N ASP A 201 5.35 -1.29 -2.54
CA ASP A 201 4.64 -1.95 -3.63
C ASP A 201 3.46 -2.81 -3.15
N ILE A 202 3.18 -2.77 -1.85
CA ILE A 202 2.05 -3.46 -1.19
C ILE A 202 0.99 -2.45 -0.71
N TYR A 203 1.40 -1.30 -0.19
CA TYR A 203 0.49 -0.27 0.31
C TYR A 203 0.50 0.95 -0.61
N GLY A 204 -0.66 1.46 -1.00
CA GLY A 204 -0.76 2.64 -1.86
C GLY A 204 -1.17 3.91 -1.12
N TYR A 205 -1.20 5.03 -1.84
CA TYR A 205 -1.92 6.22 -1.37
C TYR A 205 -3.39 5.91 -1.16
N GLN A 206 -4.00 6.59 -0.19
CA GLN A 206 -5.45 6.60 -0.09
C GLN A 206 -6.01 7.53 -1.16
N ILE A 207 -6.44 6.95 -2.29
CA ILE A 207 -6.96 7.70 -3.46
C ILE A 207 -8.48 7.86 -3.46
N GLY A 208 -9.19 7.01 -2.71
CA GLY A 208 -10.65 7.00 -2.59
C GLY A 208 -11.09 6.66 -1.17
N ILE A 209 -12.28 6.10 -1.03
CA ILE A 209 -12.76 5.54 0.23
C ILE A 209 -12.84 4.02 0.07
N GLU A 210 -12.23 3.30 0.99
CA GLU A 210 -12.24 1.84 1.06
C GLU A 210 -12.94 1.43 2.35
N LYS A 211 -13.92 0.54 2.26
CA LYS A 211 -14.51 -0.13 3.41
C LYS A 211 -14.16 -1.60 3.37
N PHE A 212 -13.85 -2.21 4.50
CA PHE A 212 -13.59 -3.64 4.53
C PHE A 212 -14.00 -4.28 5.85
N SER A 213 -14.48 -5.53 5.77
CA SER A 213 -14.88 -6.32 6.93
C SER A 213 -13.73 -6.46 7.93
N ASP A 214 -13.99 -6.34 9.25
CA ASP A 214 -12.99 -6.65 10.27
C ASP A 214 -12.55 -8.11 10.09
N PRO A 215 -11.24 -8.39 9.84
CA PRO A 215 -10.76 -9.76 9.69
C PRO A 215 -11.00 -10.63 10.93
N ASN A 216 -11.18 -10.01 12.10
CA ASN A 216 -11.50 -10.71 13.34
C ASN A 216 -12.99 -11.02 13.49
N HIS A 217 -13.85 -10.57 12.57
CA HIS A 217 -15.28 -10.82 12.57
C HIS A 217 -15.68 -11.63 11.34
N VAL A 218 -15.96 -12.91 11.55
CA VAL A 218 -16.26 -13.85 10.48
C VAL A 218 -17.72 -13.70 10.04
N SER A 219 -17.92 -13.35 8.78
CA SER A 219 -19.21 -13.52 8.10
C SER A 219 -19.25 -14.90 7.46
N LEU A 220 -20.36 -15.63 7.60
CA LEU A 220 -20.53 -16.96 7.02
C LEU A 220 -21.48 -16.91 5.81
N HIS A 221 -21.01 -17.39 4.67
CA HIS A 221 -21.87 -17.69 3.52
C HIS A 221 -22.79 -18.88 3.86
N PRO A 222 -23.99 -19.00 3.27
CA PRO A 222 -24.85 -20.19 3.43
C PRO A 222 -24.17 -21.53 3.09
N THR A 223 -23.12 -21.51 2.25
CA THR A 223 -22.31 -22.69 1.92
C THR A 223 -21.30 -23.07 3.03
N GLY A 224 -21.24 -22.28 4.11
CA GLY A 224 -20.27 -22.40 5.20
C GLY A 224 -18.88 -21.82 4.86
N ALA A 225 -18.76 -21.03 3.79
CA ALA A 225 -17.53 -20.30 3.47
C ALA A 225 -17.37 -19.08 4.40
N ILE A 226 -16.14 -18.77 4.79
CA ILE A 226 -15.80 -17.53 5.50
C ILE A 226 -15.68 -16.42 4.47
N ILE A 227 -16.39 -15.32 4.69
CA ILE A 227 -16.41 -14.16 3.80
C ILE A 227 -15.63 -13.01 4.41
N HIS A 228 -14.72 -12.45 3.63
CA HIS A 228 -14.17 -11.11 3.81
C HIS A 228 -14.48 -10.27 2.58
N TRP A 229 -14.68 -8.97 2.75
CA TRP A 229 -15.00 -8.09 1.63
C TRP A 229 -14.31 -6.76 1.75
N HIS A 230 -14.08 -6.15 0.59
CA HIS A 230 -13.61 -4.79 0.39
C HIS A 230 -14.57 -4.08 -0.57
N GLU A 231 -14.98 -2.87 -0.23
CA GLU A 231 -15.80 -2.02 -1.07
C GLU A 231 -15.06 -0.72 -1.35
N TYR A 232 -15.05 -0.34 -2.62
CA TYR A 232 -14.32 0.82 -3.11
C TYR A 232 -15.30 1.89 -3.55
N TYR A 233 -15.01 3.12 -3.14
CA TYR A 233 -15.83 4.29 -3.39
C TYR A 233 -14.94 5.44 -3.87
N ASP A 234 -15.51 6.33 -4.67
CA ASP A 234 -14.84 7.59 -4.99
C ASP A 234 -14.85 8.56 -3.78
N LEU A 235 -14.19 9.71 -3.93
CA LEU A 235 -14.14 10.75 -2.89
C LEU A 235 -15.50 11.40 -2.59
N LYS A 236 -16.50 11.21 -3.46
CA LYS A 236 -17.88 11.67 -3.29
C LYS A 236 -18.77 10.59 -2.64
N ARG A 237 -18.19 9.46 -2.22
CA ARG A 237 -18.88 8.28 -1.67
C ARG A 237 -19.79 7.58 -2.68
N ASN A 238 -19.57 7.75 -3.98
CA ASN A 238 -20.22 6.89 -4.98
C ASN A 238 -19.53 5.53 -4.96
N PHE A 239 -20.32 4.47 -4.78
CA PHE A 239 -19.82 3.09 -4.85
C PHE A 239 -19.24 2.81 -6.24
N LEU A 240 -18.09 2.14 -6.31
CA LEU A 240 -17.41 1.80 -7.56
C LEU A 240 -17.51 0.29 -7.83
N TYR A 241 -17.04 -0.52 -6.89
CA TYR A 241 -17.06 -1.98 -6.97
C TYR A 241 -16.80 -2.60 -5.59
N ARG A 242 -17.10 -3.89 -5.48
CA ARG A 242 -16.80 -4.71 -4.31
C ARG A 242 -15.94 -5.90 -4.70
N GLU A 243 -14.97 -6.21 -3.86
CA GLU A 243 -14.22 -7.45 -3.88
C GLU A 243 -14.66 -8.32 -2.69
N GLU A 244 -14.97 -9.57 -2.95
CA GLU A 244 -15.37 -10.53 -1.93
C GLU A 244 -14.50 -11.78 -1.97
N TYR A 245 -13.82 -12.05 -0.86
CA TYR A 245 -13.00 -13.22 -0.62
C TYR A 245 -13.83 -14.28 0.12
N GLN A 246 -14.08 -15.40 -0.54
CA GLN A 246 -14.75 -16.55 0.04
C GLN A 246 -13.73 -17.67 0.27
N HIS A 247 -13.43 -17.92 1.54
CA HIS A 247 -12.58 -19.02 1.97
C HIS A 247 -13.45 -20.28 2.14
N LEU A 248 -13.31 -21.20 1.19
CA LEU A 248 -14.09 -22.42 1.15
C LEU A 248 -13.56 -23.46 2.15
N LYS A 249 -14.40 -24.42 2.53
CA LYS A 249 -13.98 -25.57 3.37
C LYS A 249 -12.86 -26.39 2.73
N SER A 250 -12.77 -26.40 1.39
CA SER A 250 -11.67 -27.03 0.64
C SER A 250 -10.31 -26.33 0.83
N LYS A 251 -10.29 -25.16 1.50
CA LYS A 251 -9.16 -24.22 1.59
C LYS A 251 -8.89 -23.44 0.31
N ASP A 252 -9.71 -23.63 -0.72
CA ASP A 252 -9.69 -22.77 -1.89
C ASP A 252 -10.22 -21.38 -1.53
N VAL A 253 -9.74 -20.37 -2.25
CA VAL A 253 -10.21 -18.99 -2.10
C VAL A 253 -10.82 -18.54 -3.42
N LEU A 254 -12.07 -18.11 -3.37
CA LEU A 254 -12.72 -17.40 -4.47
C LEU A 254 -12.65 -15.91 -4.18
N LEU A 255 -12.18 -15.12 -5.14
CA LEU A 255 -12.26 -13.68 -5.12
C LEU A 255 -13.22 -13.25 -6.23
N LEU A 256 -14.36 -12.69 -5.83
CA LEU A 256 -15.40 -12.19 -6.73
C LEU A 256 -15.33 -10.67 -6.77
N THR A 257 -15.34 -10.08 -7.96
CA THR A 257 -15.47 -8.63 -8.13
C THR A 257 -16.86 -8.33 -8.68
N THR A 258 -17.64 -7.51 -7.98
CA THR A 258 -18.96 -7.04 -8.41
C THR A 258 -18.96 -5.54 -8.69
N ASP A 259 -19.66 -5.14 -9.75
CA ASP A 259 -19.80 -3.73 -10.14
C ASP A 259 -20.90 -2.99 -9.35
N GLN A 260 -21.13 -1.73 -9.72
CA GLN A 260 -22.15 -0.84 -9.14
C GLN A 260 -23.58 -1.39 -9.20
N THR A 261 -23.86 -2.28 -10.15
CA THR A 261 -25.16 -2.92 -10.36
C THR A 261 -25.27 -4.30 -9.73
N GLY A 262 -24.20 -4.76 -9.06
CA GLY A 262 -24.14 -6.08 -8.44
C GLY A 262 -23.77 -7.21 -9.41
N HIS A 263 -23.40 -6.91 -10.66
CA HIS A 263 -22.98 -7.94 -11.60
C HIS A 263 -21.55 -8.37 -11.31
N ILE A 264 -21.29 -9.69 -11.35
CA ILE A 264 -19.93 -10.22 -11.27
C ILE A 264 -19.20 -9.87 -12.55
N THR A 265 -18.12 -9.10 -12.43
CA THR A 265 -17.28 -8.67 -13.57
C THR A 265 -15.99 -9.47 -13.66
N LYS A 266 -15.52 -10.03 -12.54
CA LYS A 266 -14.30 -10.80 -12.46
C LYS A 266 -14.41 -11.89 -11.39
N VAL A 267 -13.81 -13.04 -11.68
CA VAL A 267 -13.65 -14.15 -10.73
C VAL A 267 -12.19 -14.58 -10.73
N ASN A 268 -11.60 -14.67 -9.54
CA ASN A 268 -10.30 -15.28 -9.33
C ASN A 268 -10.43 -16.49 -8.42
N VAL A 269 -9.85 -17.61 -8.79
CA VAL A 269 -9.81 -18.83 -7.97
C VAL A 269 -8.38 -19.12 -7.58
N ARG A 270 -8.09 -19.17 -6.29
CA ARG A 270 -6.80 -19.64 -5.77
C ARG A 270 -6.97 -21.02 -5.17
N ARG A 271 -6.25 -22.00 -5.72
CA ARG A 271 -6.26 -23.39 -5.25
C ARG A 271 -4.90 -24.06 -5.39
N ASP A 272 -4.71 -25.16 -4.66
CA ASP A 272 -3.53 -26.00 -4.81
C ASP A 272 -3.75 -27.03 -5.94
N ILE A 273 -2.74 -27.24 -6.80
CA ILE A 273 -2.79 -28.24 -7.88
C ILE A 273 -1.56 -29.13 -7.78
N GLY A 274 -1.77 -30.35 -7.30
CA GLY A 274 -0.69 -31.30 -7.04
C GLY A 274 0.34 -30.69 -6.08
N LYS A 275 1.59 -30.56 -6.54
CA LYS A 275 2.68 -29.94 -5.75
C LYS A 275 2.70 -28.41 -5.81
N LEU A 276 1.92 -27.79 -6.69
CA LEU A 276 1.91 -26.35 -6.90
C LEU A 276 0.87 -25.71 -5.98
N LYS A 277 1.35 -25.02 -4.95
CA LYS A 277 0.47 -24.32 -4.00
C LYS A 277 0.02 -22.96 -4.54
N HIS A 278 -1.20 -22.57 -4.18
CA HIS A 278 -1.74 -21.23 -4.36
C HIS A 278 -1.78 -20.73 -5.82
N ARG A 279 -2.11 -21.62 -6.75
CA ARG A 279 -2.29 -21.27 -8.17
C ARG A 279 -3.55 -20.43 -8.33
N GLY A 280 -3.39 -19.22 -8.89
CA GLY A 280 -4.48 -18.33 -9.27
C GLY A 280 -5.00 -18.60 -10.68
N PHE A 281 -6.32 -18.58 -10.84
CA PHE A 281 -7.03 -18.66 -12.12
C PHE A 281 -7.94 -17.45 -12.24
N GLU A 282 -7.70 -16.61 -13.23
CA GLU A 282 -8.49 -15.40 -13.45
C GLU A 282 -9.47 -15.60 -14.61
N LEU A 283 -10.72 -15.22 -14.40
CA LEU A 283 -11.74 -15.05 -15.42
C LEU A 283 -12.26 -13.60 -15.37
N ASP A 284 -11.81 -12.77 -16.31
CA ASP A 284 -12.38 -11.46 -16.58
C ASP A 284 -13.57 -11.61 -17.53
N ILE A 285 -14.78 -11.53 -16.96
CA ILE A 285 -16.03 -11.80 -17.66
C ILE A 285 -16.24 -10.75 -18.76
N LEU A 286 -15.99 -9.48 -18.46
CA LEU A 286 -16.16 -8.38 -19.41
C LEU A 286 -15.22 -8.51 -20.62
N LYS A 287 -13.96 -8.89 -20.38
CA LYS A 287 -12.98 -9.11 -21.45
C LYS A 287 -13.37 -10.30 -22.34
N VAL A 288 -13.85 -11.39 -21.74
CA VAL A 288 -14.32 -12.58 -22.49
C VAL A 288 -15.54 -12.24 -23.34
N PHE A 289 -16.52 -11.51 -22.82
CA PHE A 289 -17.70 -11.10 -23.58
C PHE A 289 -17.35 -10.13 -24.73
N LYS A 290 -16.49 -9.13 -24.49
CA LYS A 290 -16.02 -8.23 -25.55
C LYS A 290 -15.33 -8.98 -26.68
N LYS A 291 -14.45 -9.94 -26.35
CA LYS A 291 -13.75 -10.78 -27.35
C LYS A 291 -14.72 -11.67 -28.15
N ARG A 292 -15.76 -12.19 -27.51
CA ARG A 292 -16.80 -12.97 -28.21
C ARG A 292 -17.62 -12.10 -29.15
N ASN A 293 -18.02 -10.90 -28.73
CA ASN A 293 -18.80 -9.99 -29.57
C ASN A 293 -17.98 -9.40 -30.73
N SER A 294 -16.68 -9.14 -30.54
CA SER A 294 -15.79 -8.74 -31.65
C SER A 294 -15.58 -9.87 -32.67
N ASN A 295 -15.57 -11.12 -32.22
CA ASN A 295 -15.47 -12.26 -33.13
C ASN A 295 -16.80 -12.53 -33.85
N LEU A 296 -17.94 -12.22 -33.22
CA LEU A 296 -19.27 -12.29 -33.86
C LEU A 296 -19.48 -11.17 -34.89
N SER A 297 -18.98 -9.96 -34.65
CA SER A 297 -19.06 -8.85 -35.63
C SER A 297 -18.13 -9.05 -36.83
N GLN A 298 -17.05 -9.81 -36.70
CA GLN A 298 -16.20 -10.22 -37.83
C GLN A 298 -16.82 -11.34 -38.69
N ASN A 299 -17.78 -12.10 -38.13
CA ASN A 299 -18.48 -13.19 -38.83
C ASN A 299 -19.89 -12.79 -39.29
N SER A 300 -20.23 -11.50 -39.27
CA SER A 300 -21.47 -11.00 -39.83
C SER A 300 -21.38 -11.01 -41.36
N PRO A 301 -22.30 -11.64 -42.12
CA PRO A 301 -22.29 -11.54 -43.57
C PRO A 301 -22.45 -10.06 -43.95
N LYS A 302 -21.53 -9.54 -44.75
CA LYS A 302 -21.73 -8.24 -45.40
C LYS A 302 -23.02 -8.38 -46.22
N LYS A 303 -24.06 -7.60 -45.87
CA LYS A 303 -25.26 -7.49 -46.69
C LYS A 303 -24.81 -6.95 -48.06
N SER A 304 -24.91 -7.80 -49.07
CA SER A 304 -24.86 -7.46 -50.49
C SER A 304 -26.12 -6.75 -50.92
#